data_AF-A0A022KY74-F1
#
_entry.id   AF-A0A022KY74-F1
#
_cell.length_a   1.000
_cell.length_b   1.000
_cell.length_c   1.000
_cell.angle_alpha   90.00
_cell.angle_beta   90.00
_cell.angle_gamma   90.00
#
_symmetry.space_group_name_H-M   'P 1'
#
loop_
_entity.id
_entity.type
_entity.pdbx_description
1 polymer ?
#
loop_
_entity_poly.entity_id
_entity_poly.type
_entity_poly.pdbx_seq_one_letter_code
_entity_poly.pdbx_strand_id
1 'polypeptide(L)'
;MSPTIDLHRDGTALSAQRDAILRLLLARRPALKCRLREGASGALSIDLPGGRTIEIGRMRRRGEVRWVVVSPRITGLHHQVRVTDAATVIGVVRAALRALDELTTDEAAHAQRPGEPLRSPATVTA
;
A
#
# COMPACT_ATOMS: atom_id res chain seq x y z
N MET A 1 -9.44 12.97 -45.13
CA MET A 1 -10.15 13.22 -43.86
C MET A 1 -10.18 11.90 -43.11
N SER A 2 -9.35 11.76 -42.08
CA SER A 2 -9.17 10.51 -41.34
C SER A 2 -9.93 10.57 -40.01
N PRO A 3 -10.57 9.48 -39.57
CA PRO A 3 -11.55 9.53 -38.50
C PRO A 3 -10.91 9.75 -37.14
N THR A 4 -11.51 10.64 -36.36
CA THR A 4 -11.28 10.82 -34.92
C THR A 4 -11.67 9.53 -34.21
N ILE A 5 -10.69 8.79 -33.68
CA ILE A 5 -10.94 7.64 -32.82
C ILE A 5 -11.26 8.17 -31.43
N ASP A 6 -12.53 8.03 -31.04
CA ASP A 6 -13.03 8.36 -29.70
C ASP A 6 -12.39 7.45 -28.64
N LEU A 7 -11.95 8.08 -27.55
CA LEU A 7 -11.15 7.53 -26.44
C LEU A 7 -11.95 6.62 -25.48
N HIS A 8 -12.74 5.67 -26.00
CA HIS A 8 -13.52 4.75 -25.16
C HIS A 8 -12.84 3.39 -24.90
N ARG A 9 -11.55 3.23 -25.25
CA ARG A 9 -10.81 1.95 -25.18
C ARG A 9 -9.92 1.74 -23.95
N ASP A 10 -9.62 2.78 -23.17
CA ASP A 10 -8.66 2.66 -22.07
C ASP A 10 -9.28 2.12 -20.77
N GLY A 11 -10.59 2.29 -20.58
CA GLY A 11 -11.30 1.86 -19.37
C GLY A 11 -11.35 0.35 -19.18
N THR A 12 -11.54 -0.41 -20.27
CA THR A 12 -11.61 -1.89 -20.22
C THR A 12 -10.25 -2.51 -19.91
N ALA A 13 -9.17 -1.95 -20.49
CA ALA A 13 -7.80 -2.37 -20.21
C ALA A 13 -7.40 -2.04 -18.76
N LEU A 14 -7.82 -0.89 -18.23
CA LEU A 14 -7.57 -0.51 -16.84
C LEU A 14 -8.29 -1.44 -15.86
N SER A 15 -9.59 -1.65 -16.05
CA SER A 15 -10.38 -2.57 -15.21
C SER A 15 -9.80 -3.99 -15.26
N ALA A 16 -9.38 -4.47 -16.44
CA ALA A 16 -8.75 -5.78 -16.57
C ALA A 16 -7.41 -5.88 -15.81
N GLN A 17 -6.57 -4.84 -15.84
CA GLN A 17 -5.32 -4.82 -15.07
C GLN A 17 -5.58 -4.79 -13.56
N ARG A 18 -6.53 -3.98 -13.10
CA ARG A 18 -6.94 -3.91 -11.70
C ARG A 18 -7.47 -5.26 -11.22
N ASP A 19 -8.38 -5.86 -11.97
CA ASP A 19 -8.95 -7.16 -11.63
C ASP A 19 -7.86 -8.25 -11.61
N ALA A 20 -6.87 -8.17 -12.50
CA ALA A 20 -5.71 -9.05 -12.47
C ALA A 20 -4.86 -8.84 -11.20
N ILE A 21 -4.61 -7.59 -10.78
CA ILE A 21 -3.92 -7.28 -9.52
C ILE A 21 -4.71 -7.86 -8.34
N LEU A 22 -6.03 -7.61 -8.29
CA LEU A 22 -6.93 -8.12 -7.25
C LEU A 22 -6.87 -9.65 -7.15
N ARG A 23 -7.08 -10.36 -8.28
CA ARG A 23 -7.05 -11.83 -8.31
C ARG A 23 -5.71 -12.38 -7.85
N LEU A 24 -4.60 -11.78 -8.29
CA LEU A 24 -3.27 -12.24 -7.90
C LEU A 24 -2.97 -11.98 -6.41
N LEU A 25 -3.40 -10.84 -5.86
CA LEU A 25 -3.28 -10.58 -4.42
C LEU A 25 -4.07 -11.61 -3.60
N LEU A 26 -5.31 -11.89 -3.98
CA LEU A 26 -6.16 -12.86 -3.29
C LEU A 26 -5.67 -14.30 -3.45
N ALA A 27 -5.14 -14.67 -4.62
CA ALA A 27 -4.54 -15.98 -4.85
C ALA A 27 -3.30 -16.21 -3.97
N ARG A 28 -2.52 -15.16 -3.70
CA ARG A 28 -1.31 -15.24 -2.86
C ARG A 28 -1.60 -15.09 -1.37
N ARG A 29 -2.58 -14.27 -0.99
CA ARG A 29 -3.00 -14.05 0.40
C ARG A 29 -4.53 -13.97 0.49
N PRO A 30 -5.22 -15.11 0.60
CA PRO A 30 -6.69 -15.15 0.66
C PRO A 30 -7.29 -14.34 1.82
N ALA A 31 -6.56 -14.19 2.94
CA ALA A 31 -6.95 -13.40 4.10
C ALA A 31 -7.18 -11.90 3.78
N LEU A 32 -6.66 -11.39 2.67
CA LEU A 32 -6.90 -10.02 2.24
C LEU A 32 -8.35 -9.77 1.77
N LYS A 33 -9.14 -10.83 1.51
CA LYS A 33 -10.50 -10.71 0.97
C LYS A 33 -11.40 -9.76 1.78
N CYS A 34 -11.28 -9.76 3.10
CA CYS A 34 -12.10 -8.92 3.97
C CYS A 34 -11.53 -7.50 4.18
N ARG A 35 -10.33 -7.23 3.69
CA ARG A 35 -9.58 -5.98 3.90
C ARG A 35 -9.37 -5.17 2.62
N LEU A 36 -9.60 -5.81 1.47
CA LEU A 36 -9.38 -5.21 0.17
C LEU A 36 -10.67 -4.53 -0.31
N ARG A 37 -10.57 -3.24 -0.64
CA ARG A 37 -11.70 -2.46 -1.18
C ARG A 37 -11.32 -1.83 -2.50
N GLU A 38 -12.31 -1.60 -3.33
CA GLU A 38 -12.18 -0.77 -4.52
C GLU A 38 -12.70 0.64 -4.20
N GLY A 39 -11.88 1.66 -4.47
CA GLY A 39 -12.25 3.06 -4.34
C GLY A 39 -12.93 3.58 -5.60
N ALA A 40 -13.69 4.67 -5.48
CA ALA A 40 -14.42 5.30 -6.59
C ALA A 40 -13.54 5.71 -7.79
N SER A 41 -12.24 5.93 -7.56
CA SER A 41 -11.25 6.25 -8.59
C SER A 41 -10.71 5.02 -9.34
N GLY A 42 -11.18 3.81 -9.01
CA GLY A 42 -10.66 2.54 -9.54
C GLY A 42 -9.34 2.10 -8.88
N ALA A 43 -8.89 2.79 -7.83
CA ALA A 43 -7.80 2.32 -6.98
C ALA A 43 -8.24 1.15 -6.10
N LEU A 44 -7.31 0.28 -5.74
CA LEU A 44 -7.51 -0.73 -4.71
C LEU A 44 -6.90 -0.23 -3.41
N SER A 45 -7.60 -0.41 -2.29
CA SER A 45 -7.06 -0.18 -0.97
C SER A 45 -7.02 -1.48 -0.17
N ILE A 46 -6.02 -1.60 0.70
CA ILE A 46 -5.92 -2.69 1.67
C ILE A 46 -5.89 -2.05 3.05
N ASP A 47 -6.97 -2.21 3.79
CA ASP A 47 -7.09 -1.72 5.15
C ASP A 47 -6.07 -2.44 6.06
N LEU A 48 -5.41 -1.70 6.94
CA LEU A 48 -4.42 -2.19 7.90
C LEU A 48 -4.89 -1.98 9.35
N PRO A 49 -4.36 -2.76 10.31
CA PRO A 49 -4.55 -2.48 11.72
C PRO A 49 -4.14 -1.04 12.09
N GLY A 50 -4.89 -0.44 13.01
CA GLY A 50 -4.65 0.94 13.44
C GLY A 50 -5.12 2.01 12.43
N GLY A 51 -6.08 1.67 11.55
CA GLY A 51 -6.72 2.63 10.65
C GLY A 51 -5.85 3.14 9.50
N ARG A 52 -4.73 2.44 9.20
CA ARG A 52 -3.84 2.76 8.08
C ARG A 52 -4.27 1.99 6.83
N THR A 53 -3.73 2.39 5.68
CA THR A 53 -4.12 1.81 4.39
C THR A 53 -2.92 1.70 3.45
N ILE A 54 -2.82 0.59 2.72
CA ILE A 54 -2.01 0.53 1.49
C ILE A 54 -2.92 0.86 0.32
N GLU A 55 -2.51 1.79 -0.53
CA GLU A 55 -3.24 2.14 -1.74
C GLU A 55 -2.49 1.67 -2.98
N ILE A 56 -3.24 1.13 -3.94
CA ILE A 56 -2.75 0.68 -5.23
C ILE A 56 -3.53 1.41 -6.30
N GLY A 57 -2.88 2.35 -6.98
CA GLY A 57 -3.54 3.25 -7.91
C GLY A 57 -2.68 3.58 -9.11
N ARG A 58 -3.19 4.47 -9.96
CA ARG A 58 -2.46 4.99 -11.12
C ARG A 58 -1.98 6.40 -10.82
N MET A 59 -0.71 6.67 -11.06
CA MET A 59 -0.13 8.01 -10.91
C MET A 59 0.86 8.29 -12.03
N ARG A 60 0.95 9.56 -12.44
CA ARG A 60 2.00 9.99 -13.36
C ARG A 60 3.36 9.96 -12.67
N ARG A 61 4.32 9.26 -13.25
CA ARG A 61 5.69 9.09 -12.78
C ARG A 61 6.61 9.34 -13.96
N ARG A 62 7.48 10.35 -13.85
CA ARG A 62 8.44 10.72 -14.92
C ARG A 62 7.76 10.90 -16.29
N GLY A 63 6.58 11.52 -16.30
CA GLY A 63 5.79 11.76 -17.52
C GLY A 63 4.84 10.63 -17.95
N GLU A 64 5.00 9.41 -17.42
CA GLU A 64 4.20 8.24 -17.82
C GLU A 64 3.18 7.86 -16.75
N VAL A 65 2.00 7.39 -17.14
CA VAL A 65 1.04 6.83 -16.17
C VAL A 65 1.48 5.44 -15.76
N ARG A 66 1.77 5.26 -14.47
CA ARG A 66 2.22 3.98 -13.89
C ARG A 66 1.29 3.52 -12.78
N TRP A 67 1.25 2.22 -12.55
CA TRP A 67 0.69 1.70 -11.32
C TRP A 67 1.66 1.98 -10.18
N VAL A 68 1.12 2.39 -9.04
CA VAL A 68 1.87 2.73 -7.84
C VAL A 68 1.26 2.03 -6.65
N VAL A 69 2.12 1.61 -5.74
CA VAL A 69 1.77 1.15 -4.40
C VAL A 69 2.23 2.22 -3.42
N VAL A 70 1.29 2.82 -2.70
CA VAL A 70 1.53 3.75 -1.61
C VAL A 70 1.34 2.98 -0.32
N SER A 71 2.39 2.88 0.48
CA SER A 71 2.34 2.23 1.78
C SER A 71 2.80 3.18 2.86
N PRO A 72 2.21 3.11 4.07
CA PRO A 72 2.77 3.80 5.21
C PRO A 72 4.16 3.24 5.52
N ARG A 73 5.02 4.07 6.09
CA ARG A 73 6.33 3.69 6.60
C ARG A 73 6.42 4.18 8.04
N ILE A 74 6.67 3.28 8.99
CA ILE A 74 6.88 3.66 10.38
C ILE A 74 8.37 3.89 10.56
N THR A 75 8.79 5.15 10.66
CA THR A 75 10.17 5.51 11.01
C THR A 75 10.15 6.47 12.20
N GLY A 76 10.33 5.95 13.41
CA GLY A 76 10.30 6.76 14.63
C GLY A 76 8.95 7.44 14.86
N LEU A 77 8.96 8.76 15.12
CA LEU A 77 7.79 9.58 15.44
C LEU A 77 7.09 10.22 14.21
N HIS A 78 7.58 9.98 12.99
CA HIS A 78 7.01 10.60 11.79
C HIS A 78 6.23 9.61 10.93
N HIS A 79 5.01 10.01 10.54
CA HIS A 79 4.23 9.32 9.51
C HIS A 79 4.82 9.63 8.14
N GLN A 80 5.59 8.70 7.58
CA GLN A 80 6.06 8.78 6.21
C GLN A 80 5.25 7.84 5.32
N VAL A 81 5.21 8.16 4.03
CA VAL A 81 4.67 7.26 3.00
C VAL A 81 5.77 6.87 2.04
N ARG A 82 5.78 5.60 1.65
CA ARG A 82 6.62 5.07 0.57
C ARG A 82 5.74 4.89 -0.66
N VAL A 83 6.20 5.43 -1.79
CA VAL A 83 5.58 5.22 -3.10
C VAL A 83 6.51 4.35 -3.94
N THR A 84 6.01 3.21 -4.38
CA THR A 84 6.73 2.28 -5.27
C THR A 84 5.95 2.15 -6.57
N ASP A 85 6.55 2.54 -7.70
CA ASP A 85 5.95 2.36 -9.03
C ASP A 85 6.43 1.08 -9.73
N ALA A 86 5.55 0.48 -10.52
CA ALA A 86 5.87 -0.68 -11.34
C ALA A 86 5.14 -0.62 -12.70
N ALA A 87 5.82 -1.09 -13.75
CA ALA A 87 5.30 -1.11 -15.10
C ALA A 87 4.36 -2.31 -15.38
N THR A 88 4.44 -3.37 -14.57
CA THR A 88 3.69 -4.62 -14.79
C THR A 88 2.80 -4.97 -13.61
N VAL A 89 1.68 -5.64 -13.88
CA VAL A 89 0.75 -6.16 -12.86
C VAL A 89 1.50 -7.00 -11.81
N ILE A 90 2.39 -7.90 -12.25
CA ILE A 90 3.18 -8.74 -11.34
C ILE A 90 4.10 -7.90 -10.46
N GLY A 91 4.72 -6.85 -11.01
CA GLY A 91 5.56 -5.92 -10.25
C GLY A 91 4.79 -5.18 -9.17
N VAL A 92 3.56 -4.73 -9.48
CA VAL A 92 2.65 -4.08 -8.52
C VAL A 92 2.27 -5.05 -7.39
N VAL A 93 1.86 -6.27 -7.73
CA VAL A 93 1.51 -7.30 -6.73
C VAL A 93 2.70 -7.59 -5.83
N ARG A 94 3.91 -7.75 -6.38
CA ARG A 94 5.13 -7.97 -5.58
C ARG A 94 5.40 -6.79 -4.65
N ALA A 95 5.27 -5.56 -5.12
CA ALA A 95 5.46 -4.37 -4.31
C ALA A 95 4.44 -4.28 -3.16
N ALA A 96 3.17 -4.57 -3.41
CA ALA A 96 2.12 -4.58 -2.40
C ALA A 96 2.33 -5.68 -1.34
N LEU A 97 2.64 -6.90 -1.76
CA LEU A 97 2.90 -8.01 -0.84
C LEU A 97 4.14 -7.75 0.02
N ARG A 98 5.19 -7.16 -0.56
CA ARG A 98 6.38 -6.74 0.18
C ARG A 98 6.05 -5.67 1.21
N ALA A 99 5.27 -4.65 0.82
CA ALA A 99 4.86 -3.61 1.76
C ALA A 99 4.06 -4.17 2.95
N LEU A 100 3.18 -5.15 2.71
CA LEU A 100 2.47 -5.86 3.77
C LEU A 100 3.40 -6.61 4.73
N ASP A 101 4.44 -7.26 4.19
CA ASP A 101 5.42 -8.00 5.01
C ASP A 101 6.29 -7.06 5.85
N GLU A 102 6.76 -5.96 5.25
CA GLU A 102 7.52 -4.91 5.95
C GLU A 102 6.69 -4.34 7.12
N LEU A 103 5.41 -4.04 6.88
CA LEU A 103 4.53 -3.49 7.91
C LEU A 103 4.19 -4.47 9.03
N THR A 104 4.02 -5.76 8.70
CA THR A 104 3.78 -6.80 9.71
C THR A 104 5.03 -6.98 10.58
N THR A 105 6.21 -6.90 9.98
CA THR A 105 7.49 -6.95 10.69
C THR A 105 7.68 -5.74 11.61
N ASP A 106 7.37 -4.53 11.11
CA ASP A 106 7.44 -3.30 11.90
C ASP A 106 6.46 -3.32 13.09
N GLU A 107 5.24 -3.81 12.90
CA GLU A 107 4.25 -3.99 13.98
C GLU A 107 4.75 -4.95 15.06
N ALA A 108 5.28 -6.11 14.66
CA ALA A 108 5.85 -7.07 15.59
C ALA A 108 7.05 -6.46 16.36
N ALA A 109 7.92 -5.75 15.66
CA ALA A 109 9.07 -5.07 16.29
C ALA A 109 8.65 -3.96 17.26
N HIS A 110 7.56 -3.24 16.97
CA HIS A 110 7.03 -2.20 17.87
C HIS A 110 6.35 -2.82 19.09
N ALA A 111 5.55 -3.89 18.91
CA ALA A 111 4.90 -4.61 20.00
C ALA A 111 5.91 -5.26 20.96
N GLN A 112 7.09 -5.67 20.46
CA GLN A 112 8.18 -6.24 21.26
C GLN A 112 8.97 -5.19 22.08
N ARG A 113 8.59 -3.91 22.06
CA ARG A 113 9.16 -2.87 22.95
C ARG A 113 8.24 -2.52 24.14
N PRO A 114 7.89 -3.44 25.05
CA PRO A 114 7.20 -3.07 26.27
C PRO A 114 8.20 -2.47 27.27
N GLY A 115 7.99 -1.21 27.66
CA GLY A 115 8.57 -0.61 28.85
C GLY A 115 10.07 -0.33 28.81
N GLU A 116 10.46 0.83 28.28
CA GLU A 116 11.58 1.53 28.91
C GLU A 116 10.99 2.18 30.19
N PRO A 117 11.31 1.70 31.40
CA PRO A 117 10.80 2.35 32.60
C PRO A 117 11.34 3.78 32.60
N LEU A 118 10.44 4.76 32.74
CA LEU A 118 10.83 6.10 33.17
C LEU A 118 11.75 5.92 34.38
N ARG A 119 13.03 6.25 34.23
CA ARG A 119 13.92 6.41 35.37
C ARG A 119 13.30 7.51 36.24
N SER A 120 12.58 7.12 37.28
CA SER A 120 12.20 8.03 38.35
C SER A 120 13.48 8.73 38.84
N PRO A 121 13.51 10.06 38.96
CA PRO A 121 14.66 10.72 39.56
C PRO A 121 14.75 10.24 41.01
N ALA A 122 15.94 9.77 41.37
CA ALA A 122 16.26 9.37 42.73
C ALA A 122 15.92 10.53 43.69
N THR A 123 15.02 10.29 44.63
CA THR A 123 14.84 11.15 45.80
C THR A 123 16.14 11.07 46.60
N VAL A 124 16.94 12.13 46.54
CA VAL A 124 18.03 12.36 47.48
C VAL A 124 17.39 12.96 48.73
N THR A 125 17.30 12.16 49.79
CA THR A 125 17.00 12.65 51.13
C THR A 125 18.31 13.14 51.75
N ALA A 126 18.33 14.40 52.19
CA ALA A 126 19.39 14.99 53.00
C ALA A 126 19.07 14.86 54.49
#